data_AF-K2E9T8-F1
#
_entry.id   AF-K2E9T8-F1
#
_cell.length_a   1.000
_cell.length_b   1.000
_cell.length_c   1.000
_cell.angle_alpha   90.00
_cell.angle_beta   90.00
_cell.angle_gamma   90.00
#
_symmetry.space_group_name_H-M   'P 1'
#
loop_
_entity.id
_entity.type
_entity.pdbx_description
1 polymer ?
#
loop_
_entity_poly.entity_id
_entity_poly.type
_entity_poly.pdbx_seq_one_letter_code
_entity_poly.pdbx_strand_id
1 'polypeptide(L)'
;MKKSNLWIIRQSFANTVFTHKVHESASESQGKKAVKVKIVNIVIVSLVLILLITQSLFPQQIIFTYISTGISVAEIIFLIIQLSFIFDEKASQHKSSALKFMGLRDRYKNLIADIMEGNISKKDVVARRDMLQDEYQTICDLSSQTQDVDYKSAQIKLNKKGLRKGEEFTWSDEEIDHFLPKKLHITK
;
A
#
# COMPACT_ATOMS: atom_id res chain seq x y z
N MET A 1 -1.16 -35.14 -9.57
CA MET A 1 -1.39 -34.60 -8.21
C MET A 1 -0.33 -33.59 -7.74
N LYS A 2 0.98 -33.91 -7.63
CA LYS A 2 2.01 -32.94 -7.17
C LYS A 2 2.03 -31.64 -8.00
N LYS A 3 1.90 -31.73 -9.35
CA LYS A 3 1.87 -30.57 -10.25
C LYS A 3 0.70 -29.61 -10.02
N SER A 4 -0.51 -30.13 -9.76
CA SER A 4 -1.70 -29.28 -9.58
C SER A 4 -1.63 -28.47 -8.27
N ASN A 5 -1.23 -29.09 -7.15
CA ASN A 5 -1.06 -28.36 -5.91
C ASN A 5 0.07 -27.32 -5.98
N LEU A 6 1.20 -27.67 -6.60
CA LEU A 6 2.29 -26.72 -6.80
C LEU A 6 1.84 -25.50 -7.63
N TRP A 7 1.06 -25.73 -8.70
CA TRP A 7 0.52 -24.64 -9.51
C TRP A 7 -0.43 -23.73 -8.71
N ILE A 8 -1.36 -24.30 -7.93
CA ILE A 8 -2.27 -23.52 -7.08
C ILE A 8 -1.47 -22.69 -6.06
N ILE A 9 -0.48 -23.28 -5.41
CA ILE A 9 0.36 -22.59 -4.42
C ILE A 9 1.16 -21.45 -5.07
N ARG A 10 1.66 -21.67 -6.29
CA ARG A 10 2.34 -20.63 -7.09
C ARG A 10 1.40 -19.48 -7.46
N GLN A 11 0.13 -19.77 -7.78
CA GLN A 11 -0.90 -18.74 -7.99
C GLN A 11 -1.20 -17.96 -6.71
N SER A 12 -1.44 -18.63 -5.58
CA SER A 12 -1.68 -17.97 -4.29
C SER A 12 -0.48 -17.11 -3.85
N PHE A 13 0.74 -17.58 -4.12
CA PHE A 13 1.97 -16.79 -3.91
C PHE A 13 1.95 -15.49 -4.73
N ALA A 14 1.69 -15.56 -6.04
CA ALA A 14 1.68 -14.40 -6.90
C ALA A 14 0.54 -13.42 -6.55
N ASN A 15 -0.65 -13.93 -6.21
CA ASN A 15 -1.74 -13.13 -5.65
C ASN A 15 -1.29 -12.40 -4.37
N THR A 16 -0.56 -13.07 -3.48
CA THR A 16 -0.03 -12.46 -2.26
C THR A 16 1.02 -11.38 -2.56
N VAL A 17 1.92 -11.62 -3.52
CA VAL A 17 2.89 -10.61 -4.00
C VAL A 17 2.17 -9.38 -4.52
N PHE A 18 1.12 -9.58 -5.32
CA PHE A 18 0.35 -8.51 -5.91
C PHE A 18 -0.40 -7.71 -4.85
N THR A 19 -1.18 -8.37 -3.98
CA THR A 19 -1.93 -7.72 -2.89
C THR A 19 -0.99 -6.95 -1.95
N HIS A 20 0.17 -7.51 -1.61
CA HIS A 20 1.22 -6.80 -0.88
C HIS A 20 1.58 -5.48 -1.58
N LYS A 21 1.81 -5.51 -2.90
CA LYS A 21 2.21 -4.33 -3.67
C LYS A 21 1.09 -3.29 -3.81
N VAL A 22 -0.18 -3.74 -3.84
CA VAL A 22 -1.35 -2.86 -3.79
C VAL A 22 -1.38 -2.10 -2.47
N HIS A 23 -1.20 -2.77 -1.33
CA HIS A 23 -1.16 -2.11 -0.02
C HIS A 23 0.04 -1.17 0.15
N GLU A 24 1.21 -1.52 -0.39
CA GLU A 24 2.37 -0.62 -0.42
C GLU A 24 2.07 0.65 -1.22
N SER A 25 1.41 0.51 -2.38
CA SER A 25 1.02 1.63 -3.23
C SER A 25 -0.06 2.51 -2.59
N ALA A 26 -1.03 1.91 -1.92
CA ALA A 26 -2.04 2.63 -1.14
C ALA A 26 -1.39 3.41 0.02
N SER A 27 -0.45 2.81 0.75
CA SER A 27 0.30 3.50 1.81
C SER A 27 1.08 4.70 1.27
N GLU A 28 1.80 4.55 0.16
CA GLU A 28 2.51 5.66 -0.48
C GLU A 28 1.57 6.79 -0.92
N SER A 29 0.42 6.44 -1.51
CA SER A 29 -0.60 7.40 -1.97
C SER A 29 -1.15 8.24 -0.82
N GLN A 30 -1.54 7.59 0.28
CA GLN A 30 -2.03 8.26 1.48
C GLN A 30 -0.93 9.08 2.16
N GLY A 31 0.31 8.57 2.20
CA GLY A 31 1.46 9.30 2.74
C GLY A 31 1.76 10.58 1.97
N LYS A 32 1.70 10.54 0.63
CA LYS A 32 1.86 11.75 -0.21
C LYS A 32 0.75 12.78 0.06
N LYS A 33 -0.49 12.33 0.25
CA LYS A 33 -1.61 13.23 0.63
C LYS A 33 -1.35 13.87 1.99
N ALA A 34 -0.91 13.10 2.98
CA ALA A 34 -0.58 13.60 4.30
C ALA A 34 0.52 14.68 4.26
N VAL A 35 1.61 14.43 3.52
CA VAL A 35 2.70 15.41 3.33
C VAL A 35 2.19 16.67 2.63
N LYS A 36 1.36 16.53 1.58
CA LYS A 36 0.79 17.68 0.86
C LYS A 36 -0.05 18.57 1.79
N VAL A 37 -0.90 17.97 2.62
CA VAL A 37 -1.72 18.71 3.59
C VAL A 37 -0.84 19.42 4.63
N LYS A 38 0.21 18.76 5.15
CA LYS A 38 1.17 19.37 6.08
C LYS A 38 1.89 20.57 5.46
N ILE A 39 2.32 20.47 4.20
CA ILE A 39 2.96 21.59 3.48
C ILE A 39 2.00 22.77 3.32
N VAL A 40 0.75 22.52 2.91
CA VAL A 40 -0.26 23.57 2.79
C VAL A 40 -0.51 24.26 4.13
N ASN A 41 -0.60 23.48 5.22
CA ASN A 41 -0.76 24.01 6.57
C ASN A 41 0.40 24.93 6.96
N ILE A 42 1.65 24.49 6.76
CA ILE A 42 2.84 25.31 7.03
C ILE A 42 2.81 26.63 6.25
N VAL A 43 2.38 26.61 4.98
CA VAL A 43 2.25 27.83 4.16
C VAL A 43 1.18 28.77 4.72
N ILE A 44 0.02 28.25 5.13
CA ILE A 44 -1.07 29.06 5.72
C ILE A 44 -0.62 29.67 7.05
N VAL A 45 -0.03 28.88 7.97
CA VAL A 45 0.48 29.35 9.26
C VAL A 45 1.53 30.45 9.06
N SER A 46 2.45 30.25 8.11
CA SER A 46 3.49 31.24 7.80
C SER A 46 2.88 32.54 7.27
N LEU A 47 1.87 32.45 6.40
CA LEU A 47 1.16 33.61 5.88
C LEU A 47 0.42 34.38 6.98
N VAL A 48 -0.26 33.66 7.89
CA VAL A 48 -0.95 34.26 9.05
C VAL A 48 0.05 35.01 9.94
N LEU A 49 1.19 34.41 10.23
CA LEU A 49 2.24 35.06 11.02
C LEU A 49 2.74 36.36 10.37
N ILE A 50 2.99 36.35 9.05
CA ILE A 50 3.43 37.55 8.31
C ILE A 50 2.36 38.64 8.37
N LEU A 51 1.08 38.29 8.23
CA LEU A 51 -0.04 39.24 8.29
C LEU A 51 -0.19 39.84 9.69
N LEU A 52 -0.05 39.04 10.75
CA LEU A 52 -0.10 39.52 12.13
C LEU A 52 1.07 40.47 12.44
N ILE A 53 2.28 40.16 11.97
CA ILE A 53 3.44 41.05 12.11
C ILE A 53 3.18 42.36 11.35
N THR A 54 2.65 42.30 10.13
CA THR A 54 2.34 43.48 9.32
C THR A 54 1.28 44.36 9.99
N GLN A 55 0.22 43.75 10.55
CA GLN A 55 -0.78 44.44 11.36
C GLN A 55 -0.13 45.16 12.56
N SER A 56 0.82 44.51 13.24
CA SER A 56 1.52 45.10 14.40
C SER A 56 2.42 46.27 14.02
N LEU A 57 3.04 46.25 12.83
CA LEU A 57 3.91 47.33 12.36
C LEU A 57 3.12 48.54 11.85
N PHE A 58 1.91 48.32 11.34
CA PHE A 58 1.05 49.37 10.77
C PHE A 58 -0.32 49.44 11.46
N PRO A 59 -0.39 49.75 12.77
CA PRO A 59 -1.62 49.67 13.55
C PRO A 59 -2.71 50.66 13.09
N GLN A 60 -2.35 51.73 12.40
CA GLN A 60 -3.29 52.73 11.88
C GLN A 60 -4.07 52.23 10.65
N GLN A 61 -3.60 51.17 9.99
CA GLN A 61 -4.18 50.65 8.75
C GLN A 61 -5.12 49.48 9.06
N ILE A 62 -6.40 49.81 9.30
CA ILE A 62 -7.42 48.84 9.74
C ILE A 62 -7.65 47.68 8.75
N ILE A 63 -7.32 47.90 7.47
CA ILE A 63 -7.39 46.89 6.41
C ILE A 63 -6.58 45.64 6.77
N PHE A 64 -5.38 45.79 7.36
CA PHE A 64 -4.55 44.65 7.75
C PHE A 64 -5.20 43.82 8.87
N THR A 65 -5.91 44.46 9.79
CA THR A 65 -6.64 43.78 10.88
C THR A 65 -7.79 42.92 10.34
N TYR A 66 -8.56 43.41 9.38
CA TYR A 66 -9.66 42.63 8.79
C TYR A 66 -9.12 41.44 7.97
N ILE A 67 -8.06 41.65 7.19
CA ILE A 67 -7.44 40.60 6.37
C ILE A 67 -6.80 39.52 7.27
N SER A 68 -6.01 39.91 8.27
CA SER A 68 -5.36 38.96 9.18
C SER A 68 -6.38 38.12 9.92
N THR A 69 -7.41 38.76 10.49
CA THR A 69 -8.49 38.07 11.23
C THR A 69 -9.23 37.08 10.32
N GLY A 70 -9.59 37.49 9.10
CA GLY A 70 -10.29 36.63 8.15
C GLY A 70 -9.48 35.38 7.78
N ILE A 71 -8.18 35.55 7.52
CA ILE A 71 -7.29 34.44 7.16
C ILE A 71 -7.04 33.52 8.37
N SER A 72 -6.89 34.06 9.58
CA SER A 72 -6.78 33.24 10.80
C SER A 72 -8.02 32.39 11.06
N VAL A 73 -9.23 32.94 10.81
CA VAL A 73 -10.46 32.14 10.91
C VAL A 73 -10.48 31.02 9.87
N ALA A 74 -10.09 31.31 8.62
CA ALA A 74 -10.00 30.30 7.57
C ALA A 74 -8.97 29.20 7.88
N GLU A 75 -7.83 29.57 8.47
CA GLU A 75 -6.81 28.63 8.95
C GLU A 75 -7.39 27.69 10.02
N ILE A 76 -8.10 28.22 11.01
CA ILE A 76 -8.73 27.40 12.06
C ILE A 76 -9.74 26.41 11.46
N ILE A 77 -10.57 26.87 10.51
CA ILE A 77 -11.50 25.98 9.80
C ILE A 77 -10.73 24.88 9.05
N PHE A 78 -9.64 25.22 8.38
CA PHE A 78 -8.79 24.25 7.69
C PHE A 78 -8.18 23.22 8.66
N LEU A 79 -7.71 23.65 9.84
CA LEU A 79 -7.19 22.76 10.88
C LEU A 79 -8.25 21.79 11.41
N ILE A 80 -9.49 22.26 11.63
CA ILE A 80 -10.62 21.41 12.06
C ILE A 80 -10.94 20.37 10.99
N ILE A 81 -10.95 20.75 9.71
CA ILE A 81 -11.14 19.82 8.61
C ILE A 81 -10.01 18.78 8.58
N GLN A 82 -8.75 19.22 8.73
CA GLN A 82 -7.59 18.32 8.75
C GLN A 82 -7.69 17.27 9.87
N LEU A 83 -8.20 17.64 11.05
CA LEU A 83 -8.42 16.71 12.16
C LEU A 83 -9.38 15.57 11.78
N SER A 84 -10.33 15.84 10.88
CA SER A 84 -11.29 14.84 10.41
C SER A 84 -10.69 13.88 9.36
N PHE A 85 -9.59 14.25 8.70
CA PHE A 85 -8.95 13.45 7.66
C PHE A 85 -7.61 12.86 8.14
N ILE A 86 -7.65 11.61 8.60
CA ILE A 86 -6.46 10.93 9.15
C ILE A 86 -5.66 10.20 8.05
N PHE A 87 -5.04 10.97 7.15
CA PHE A 87 -4.24 10.41 6.05
C PHE A 87 -3.02 9.61 6.53
N ASP A 88 -2.33 10.07 7.57
CA ASP A 88 -1.19 9.37 8.16
C ASP A 88 -1.59 8.00 8.73
N GLU A 89 -2.74 7.93 9.41
CA GLU A 89 -3.25 6.67 9.96
C GLU A 89 -3.62 5.69 8.85
N LYS A 90 -4.34 6.16 7.81
CA LYS A 90 -4.64 5.32 6.64
C LYS A 90 -3.38 4.80 5.97
N ALA A 91 -2.35 5.64 5.83
CA ALA A 91 -1.05 5.23 5.30
C ALA A 91 -0.39 4.14 6.17
N SER A 92 -0.47 4.28 7.49
CA SER A 92 0.05 3.30 8.46
C SER A 92 -0.72 1.98 8.44
N GLN A 93 -2.05 2.03 8.35
CA GLN A 93 -2.91 0.84 8.24
C GLN A 93 -2.56 0.02 6.99
N HIS A 94 -2.49 0.66 5.81
CA HIS A 94 -2.07 -0.04 4.60
C HIS A 94 -0.63 -0.56 4.69
N LYS A 95 0.28 0.17 5.33
CA LYS A 95 1.65 -0.29 5.57
C LYS A 95 1.68 -1.54 6.47
N SER A 96 0.84 -1.59 7.50
CA SER A 96 0.71 -2.76 8.37
C SER A 96 0.18 -3.98 7.60
N SER A 97 -0.88 -3.82 6.80
CA SER A 97 -1.37 -4.88 5.91
C SER A 97 -0.30 -5.36 4.93
N ALA A 98 0.45 -4.43 4.32
CA ALA A 98 1.55 -4.77 3.41
C ALA A 98 2.59 -5.67 4.09
N LEU A 99 3.00 -5.35 5.33
CA LEU A 99 3.93 -6.18 6.10
C LEU A 99 3.39 -7.58 6.41
N LYS A 100 2.08 -7.70 6.72
CA LYS A 100 1.44 -9.00 6.92
C LYS A 100 1.46 -9.85 5.65
N PHE A 101 1.09 -9.27 4.51
CA PHE A 101 1.17 -9.96 3.21
C PHE A 101 2.61 -10.29 2.81
N MET A 102 3.59 -9.45 3.17
CA MET A 102 5.01 -9.75 2.96
C MET A 102 5.43 -11.02 3.72
N GLY A 103 5.04 -11.15 4.98
CA GLY A 103 5.28 -12.36 5.77
C GLY A 103 4.61 -13.60 5.18
N LEU A 104 3.35 -13.46 4.74
CA LEU A 104 2.60 -14.55 4.09
C LEU A 104 3.25 -14.99 2.77
N ARG A 105 3.67 -14.03 1.95
CA ARG A 105 4.40 -14.28 0.70
C ARG A 105 5.67 -15.09 0.96
N ASP A 106 6.43 -14.75 2.00
CA ASP A 106 7.65 -15.45 2.33
C ASP A 106 7.38 -16.89 2.81
N ARG A 107 6.27 -17.14 3.53
CA ARG A 107 5.83 -18.50 3.88
C ARG A 107 5.42 -19.31 2.65
N TYR A 108 4.68 -18.72 1.71
CA TYR A 108 4.37 -19.39 0.44
C TYR A 108 5.63 -19.76 -0.35
N LYS A 109 6.60 -18.84 -0.42
CA LYS A 109 7.90 -19.09 -1.08
C LYS A 109 8.63 -20.29 -0.45
N ASN A 110 8.64 -20.38 0.88
CA ASN A 110 9.24 -21.52 1.59
C ASN A 110 8.49 -22.82 1.27
N LEU A 111 7.15 -22.80 1.24
CA LEU A 111 6.36 -23.98 0.86
C LEU A 111 6.63 -24.42 -0.58
N ILE A 112 6.82 -23.49 -1.53
CA ILE A 112 7.22 -23.79 -2.90
C ILE A 112 8.57 -24.51 -2.92
N ALA A 113 9.56 -24.02 -2.16
CA ALA A 113 10.87 -24.65 -2.04
C ALA A 113 10.78 -26.08 -1.49
N ASP A 114 10.07 -26.27 -0.36
CA ASP A 114 9.86 -27.59 0.26
C ASP A 114 9.25 -28.60 -0.73
N ILE A 115 8.28 -28.17 -1.55
CA ILE A 115 7.63 -29.01 -2.56
C ILE A 115 8.59 -29.39 -3.68
N MET A 116 9.38 -28.43 -4.17
CA MET A 116 10.33 -28.65 -5.27
C MET A 116 11.48 -29.56 -4.87
N GLU A 117 11.96 -29.45 -3.63
CA GLU A 117 12.99 -30.35 -3.07
C GLU A 117 12.45 -31.74 -2.73
N GLY A 118 11.12 -31.88 -2.64
CA GLY A 118 10.47 -33.16 -2.31
C GLY A 118 10.52 -33.52 -0.83
N ASN A 119 10.85 -32.56 0.04
CA ASN A 119 11.04 -32.72 1.48
C ASN A 119 9.72 -32.78 2.28
N ILE A 120 8.57 -32.78 1.62
CA ILE A 120 7.25 -32.71 2.25
C ILE A 120 6.28 -33.75 1.67
N SER A 121 5.47 -34.36 2.55
CA SER A 121 4.46 -35.33 2.16
C SER A 121 3.30 -34.64 1.42
N LYS A 122 2.59 -35.40 0.57
CA LYS A 122 1.42 -34.85 -0.16
C LYS A 122 0.32 -34.33 0.80
N LYS A 123 0.13 -34.98 1.95
CA LYS A 123 -0.87 -34.61 2.94
C LYS A 123 -0.50 -33.28 3.60
N ASP A 124 0.77 -33.10 3.94
CA ASP A 124 1.27 -31.87 4.57
C ASP A 124 1.26 -30.68 3.61
N VAL A 125 1.50 -30.90 2.31
CA VAL A 125 1.36 -29.86 1.28
C VAL A 125 -0.05 -29.29 1.26
N VAL A 126 -1.07 -30.17 1.26
CA VAL A 126 -2.48 -29.75 1.25
C VAL A 126 -2.82 -29.00 2.53
N ALA A 127 -2.46 -29.55 3.69
CA ALA A 127 -2.74 -28.91 4.98
C ALA A 127 -2.09 -27.53 5.12
N ARG A 128 -0.81 -27.38 4.72
CA ARG A 128 -0.12 -26.08 4.75
C ARG A 128 -0.70 -25.09 3.73
N ARG A 129 -1.07 -25.55 2.54
CA ARG A 129 -1.73 -24.70 1.53
C ARG A 129 -3.03 -24.12 2.10
N ASP A 130 -3.88 -24.95 2.68
CA ASP A 130 -5.18 -24.54 3.20
C ASP A 130 -5.01 -23.57 4.38
N MET A 131 -4.07 -23.86 5.29
CA MET A 131 -3.70 -22.94 6.38
C MET A 131 -3.24 -21.57 5.87
N LEU A 132 -2.38 -21.51 4.85
CA LEU A 132 -1.91 -20.24 4.30
C LEU A 132 -3.04 -19.49 3.57
N GLN A 133 -3.98 -20.22 2.96
CA GLN A 133 -5.15 -19.63 2.31
C GLN A 133 -6.12 -19.01 3.34
N ASP A 134 -6.34 -19.68 4.47
CA ASP A 134 -7.15 -19.15 5.58
C ASP A 134 -6.49 -17.90 6.18
N GLU A 135 -5.16 -17.91 6.32
CA GLU A 135 -4.41 -16.74 6.77
C GLU A 135 -4.48 -15.59 5.76
N TYR A 136 -4.41 -15.88 4.45
CA TYR A 136 -4.63 -14.88 3.40
C TYR A 136 -5.98 -14.20 3.58
N GLN A 137 -7.06 -14.99 3.72
CA GLN A 137 -8.40 -14.47 3.90
C GLN A 137 -8.53 -13.63 5.17
N THR A 138 -7.95 -14.10 6.28
CA THR A 138 -7.93 -13.37 7.54
C THR A 138 -7.24 -12.01 7.41
N ILE A 139 -6.11 -11.94 6.70
CA ILE A 139 -5.42 -10.65 6.46
C ILE A 139 -6.27 -9.75 5.57
N CYS A 140 -6.93 -10.29 4.53
CA CYS A 140 -7.83 -9.53 3.67
C CYS A 140 -9.00 -8.93 4.47
N ASP A 141 -9.67 -9.72 5.30
CA ASP A 141 -10.84 -9.28 6.10
C ASP A 141 -10.48 -8.17 7.10
N LEU A 142 -9.24 -8.19 7.61
CA LEU A 142 -8.72 -7.18 8.53
C LEU A 142 -8.08 -5.96 7.85
N SER A 143 -7.96 -5.97 6.52
CA SER A 143 -7.27 -4.92 5.77
C SER A 143 -8.24 -3.84 5.29
N SER A 144 -7.80 -2.58 5.37
CA SER A 144 -8.55 -1.45 4.83
C SER A 144 -8.70 -1.57 3.31
N GLN A 145 -9.86 -1.16 2.80
CA GLN A 145 -10.16 -1.17 1.36
C GLN A 145 -9.17 -0.33 0.55
N THR A 146 -8.76 -0.87 -0.59
CA THR A 146 -7.86 -0.24 -1.56
C THR A 146 -8.66 0.41 -2.70
N GLN A 147 -8.03 1.26 -3.49
CA GLN A 147 -8.67 1.95 -4.62
C GLN A 147 -8.11 1.45 -5.97
N ASP A 148 -8.87 1.62 -7.05
CA ASP A 148 -8.45 1.26 -8.42
C ASP A 148 -7.10 1.84 -8.82
N VAL A 149 -6.79 3.05 -8.33
CA VAL A 149 -5.51 3.71 -8.58
C VAL A 149 -4.34 2.97 -7.95
N ASP A 150 -4.55 2.31 -6.81
CA ASP A 150 -3.54 1.54 -6.10
C ASP A 150 -3.28 0.21 -6.82
N TYR A 151 -4.33 -0.43 -7.34
CA TYR A 151 -4.24 -1.61 -8.21
C TYR A 151 -3.45 -1.31 -9.49
N LYS A 152 -3.82 -0.25 -10.21
CA LYS A 152 -3.10 0.18 -11.43
C LYS A 152 -1.65 0.54 -11.12
N SER A 153 -1.39 1.22 -10.01
CA SER A 153 -0.03 1.54 -9.58
C SER A 153 0.79 0.30 -9.29
N ALA A 154 0.22 -0.68 -8.57
CA ALA A 154 0.88 -1.95 -8.29
C ALA A 154 1.19 -2.72 -9.57
N GLN A 155 0.23 -2.83 -10.48
CA GLN A 155 0.41 -3.49 -11.78
C GLN A 155 1.54 -2.83 -12.58
N ILE A 156 1.55 -1.49 -12.69
CA ILE A 156 2.63 -0.76 -13.38
C ILE A 156 3.98 -1.02 -12.70
N LYS A 157 4.06 -0.98 -11.37
CA LYS A 157 5.31 -1.18 -10.61
C LYS A 157 5.86 -2.60 -10.78
N LEU A 158 4.99 -3.61 -10.88
CA LEU A 158 5.39 -5.00 -11.10
C LEU A 158 5.73 -5.27 -12.59
N ASN A 159 5.01 -4.63 -13.52
CA ASN A 159 5.18 -4.83 -14.96
C ASN A 159 6.34 -4.05 -15.59
N LYS A 160 7.08 -3.23 -14.83
CA LYS A 160 8.26 -2.48 -15.31
C LYS A 160 9.38 -3.34 -15.92
N LYS A 161 9.22 -4.67 -15.98
CA LYS A 161 10.14 -5.61 -16.63
C LYS A 161 9.55 -6.36 -17.84
N GLY A 162 8.48 -5.85 -18.45
CA GLY A 162 7.97 -6.37 -19.74
C GLY A 162 6.86 -7.41 -19.65
N LEU A 163 6.23 -7.54 -18.48
CA LEU A 163 5.03 -8.37 -18.29
C LEU A 163 3.87 -7.70 -19.02
N ARG A 164 3.42 -8.33 -20.12
CA ARG A 164 2.29 -7.89 -20.94
C ARG A 164 1.02 -7.85 -20.08
N LYS A 165 0.05 -7.02 -20.51
CA LYS A 165 -1.29 -6.82 -19.91
C LYS A 165 -1.70 -8.00 -19.03
N GLY A 166 -1.77 -7.77 -17.71
CA GLY A 166 -2.07 -8.84 -16.75
C GLY A 166 -3.33 -9.58 -17.19
N GLU A 167 -3.21 -10.89 -17.34
CA GLU A 167 -4.38 -11.75 -17.48
C GLU A 167 -5.24 -11.51 -16.25
N GLU A 168 -6.47 -11.03 -16.46
CA GLU A 168 -7.27 -10.34 -15.44
C GLU A 168 -7.57 -11.19 -14.18
N PHE A 169 -7.28 -12.50 -14.19
CA PHE A 169 -7.60 -13.43 -13.11
C PHE A 169 -6.55 -14.53 -12.83
N THR A 170 -5.45 -14.63 -13.60
CA THR A 170 -4.44 -15.70 -13.45
C THR A 170 -3.04 -15.21 -13.80
N TRP A 171 -2.02 -15.67 -13.08
CA TRP A 171 -0.61 -15.37 -13.39
C TRP A 171 0.00 -16.42 -14.32
N SER A 172 0.77 -16.02 -15.34
CA SER A 172 1.54 -16.97 -16.16
C SER A 172 2.73 -17.54 -15.39
N ASP A 173 3.25 -18.71 -15.79
CA ASP A 173 4.38 -19.33 -15.09
C ASP A 173 5.64 -18.44 -15.12
N GLU A 174 5.86 -17.71 -16.21
CA GLU A 174 6.94 -16.74 -16.40
C GLU A 174 6.79 -15.54 -15.46
N GLU A 175 5.56 -15.06 -15.21
CA GLU A 175 5.31 -13.94 -14.29
C GLU A 175 5.61 -14.35 -12.85
N ILE A 176 5.14 -15.54 -12.45
CA ILE A 176 5.37 -16.07 -11.11
C ILE A 176 6.86 -16.31 -10.89
N ASP A 177 7.56 -16.87 -11.88
CA ASP A 177 9.00 -17.08 -11.84
C ASP A 177 9.74 -15.75 -11.65
N HIS A 178 9.27 -14.66 -12.24
CA HIS A 178 9.86 -13.35 -12.03
C HIS A 178 9.86 -12.88 -10.57
N PHE A 179 8.90 -13.33 -9.77
CA PHE A 179 8.80 -13.03 -8.34
C PHE A 179 9.64 -13.99 -7.47
N LEU A 180 10.15 -15.07 -8.04
CA LEU A 180 10.90 -16.12 -7.34
C LEU A 180 12.40 -16.08 -7.66
N PRO A 181 13.26 -16.57 -6.76
CA PRO A 181 14.66 -16.85 -7.09
C PRO A 181 14.78 -17.86 -8.22
N LYS A 182 15.84 -17.75 -9.05
CA LYS A 182 16.08 -18.63 -10.23
C LYS A 182 15.98 -20.13 -9.94
N LYS A 183 16.37 -20.57 -8.73
CA LYS A 183 16.30 -21.99 -8.34
C LYS A 183 14.87 -22.53 -8.19
N LEU A 184 13.89 -21.64 -8.04
CA LEU A 184 12.47 -21.98 -7.91
C LEU A 184 11.70 -21.72 -9.22
N HIS A 185 12.40 -21.42 -10.31
CA HIS A 185 11.79 -21.27 -11.63
C HIS A 185 11.38 -22.64 -12.18
N ILE A 186 10.24 -22.68 -12.86
CA ILE A 186 9.80 -23.87 -13.59
C ILE A 186 9.90 -23.69 -15.10
N THR A 187 9.96 -22.43 -15.55
CA THR A 187 10.31 -22.05 -16.92
C THR A 187 11.84 -22.06 -17.08
N LYS A 188 12.32 -22.38 -18.29
CA LYS A 188 13.75 -22.51 -18.61
C LYS A 188 14.37 -21.19 -19.02
#